data_AF-A0A9F2R7K2-F1
#
_entry.id   AF-A0A9F2R7K2-F1
#
_cell.length_a   1.000
_cell.length_b   1.000
_cell.length_c   1.000
_cell.angle_alpha   90.00
_cell.angle_beta   90.00
_cell.angle_gamma   90.00
#
_symmetry.space_group_name_H-M   'P 1'
#
loop_
_entity.id
_entity.type
_entity.pdbx_description
1 polymer ?
#
loop_
_entity_poly.entity_id
_entity_poly.type
_entity_poly.pdbx_seq_one_letter_code
_entity_poly.pdbx_strand_id
1 'polypeptide(L)'
;MWYPEIKHFCPRTPIVLVGCQLDLRYADLEAVNRARRPLAKPIKPSDILPPECGHEVAKELGIPYYETSVVAQFGIKDVFDNAIRAALISRRHLQFWKSHLKKTQRPLLQAPFLPPKPPPPIIHIPEPAAGEGRGPSMLFHQPLCADVVFRLLGGHQLFAHRVYLATSCSRFYDLFVLELGDEPAGGKELAGRTKSLDAADRGCLAAATQAMPLRPSQSDEPLCAARAPRPVSGWGRGFVDVRQERVRDPVTQQEKLMTAVHLDGLVQLGPFEVVLEYLYTGRLEQHRASLMQVAAIAELLEVFDLRMMVANILNKESFMNREITKAFHVRRANRIKECLSKGSFADVVFVVDDGSVPAHKPLLLAGCDFMVAMFGGTFRESCAAEVSLPGTNCACLRAVLEFLYTDLFVPSPDLDAMELLVLTNRLCLTRLQALTEQYAVDELVRASLQQVEIDAQVILYLEMTQFHNALQLAAWCLHYICTNYNSVCRRFPREMKAMSAENKAYFENHRWPPVWYLKEEDRYLRTQKERAQEEEALRKQHPRSKWCFWRPHPASHIS
;
A
#
# COMPACT_ATOMS: atom_id res chain seq x y z
N MET A 1 33.49 35.81 -15.88
CA MET A 1 32.95 36.97 -15.12
C MET A 1 33.63 38.21 -15.67
N TRP A 2 32.90 39.28 -16.00
CA TRP A 2 33.43 40.49 -16.68
C TRP A 2 33.88 41.59 -15.70
N TYR A 3 34.26 41.21 -14.47
CA TYR A 3 34.53 42.18 -13.40
C TYR A 3 35.72 43.11 -13.69
N PRO A 4 36.90 42.60 -14.16
CA PRO A 4 38.01 43.47 -14.54
C PRO A 4 37.62 44.49 -15.62
N GLU A 5 36.84 44.07 -16.62
CA GLU A 5 36.37 44.91 -17.70
C GLU A 5 35.40 45.98 -17.20
N ILE A 6 34.43 45.61 -16.35
CA ILE A 6 33.50 46.58 -15.74
C ILE A 6 34.26 47.59 -14.87
N LYS A 7 35.23 47.15 -14.07
CA LYS A 7 36.07 48.05 -13.27
C LYS A 7 36.91 49.00 -14.13
N HIS A 8 37.39 48.54 -15.28
CA HIS A 8 38.19 49.34 -16.20
C HIS A 8 37.34 50.40 -16.94
N PHE A 9 36.26 49.97 -17.59
CA PHE A 9 35.42 50.85 -18.42
C PHE A 9 34.39 51.66 -17.60
N CYS A 10 33.99 51.18 -16.43
CA CYS A 10 32.96 51.76 -15.56
C CYS A 10 33.41 51.86 -14.09
N PRO A 11 34.52 52.55 -13.77
CA PRO A 11 35.19 52.46 -12.46
C PRO A 11 34.36 52.95 -11.26
N ARG A 12 33.33 53.77 -11.50
CA ARG A 12 32.46 54.34 -10.46
C ARG A 12 31.10 53.64 -10.34
N THR A 13 30.82 52.66 -11.20
CA THR A 13 29.55 51.94 -11.19
C THR A 13 29.55 50.95 -10.02
N PRO A 14 28.58 51.03 -9.09
CA PRO A 14 28.48 50.04 -8.01
C PRO A 14 28.10 48.68 -8.59
N ILE A 15 28.70 47.62 -8.03
CA ILE A 15 28.54 46.24 -8.49
C ILE A 15 27.90 45.44 -7.37
N VAL A 16 26.97 44.56 -7.73
CA VAL A 16 26.40 43.53 -6.86
C VAL A 16 26.64 42.17 -7.54
N LEU A 17 27.03 41.15 -6.77
CA LEU A 17 27.17 39.79 -7.27
C LEU A 17 25.85 39.04 -7.07
N VAL A 18 25.40 38.32 -8.09
CA VAL A 18 24.14 37.58 -8.04
C VAL A 18 24.37 36.13 -8.45
N GLY A 19 24.09 35.21 -7.53
CA GLY A 19 23.91 33.78 -7.82
C GLY A 19 22.52 33.55 -8.41
N CYS A 20 22.44 32.88 -9.56
CA CYS A 20 21.18 32.59 -10.24
C CYS A 20 20.85 31.10 -10.17
N GLN A 21 19.57 30.75 -10.38
CA GLN A 21 19.10 29.37 -10.47
C GLN A 21 19.34 28.55 -9.19
N LEU A 22 19.18 29.16 -8.01
CA LEU A 22 19.39 28.46 -6.74
C LEU A 22 18.49 27.21 -6.59
N ASP A 23 17.35 27.18 -7.30
CA ASP A 23 16.41 26.06 -7.31
C ASP A 23 17.04 24.73 -7.75
N LEU A 24 18.09 24.78 -8.58
CA LEU A 24 18.80 23.57 -8.99
C LEU A 24 19.39 22.79 -7.81
N ARG A 25 19.66 23.45 -6.66
CA ARG A 25 20.20 22.78 -5.46
C ARG A 25 19.26 21.79 -4.79
N TYR A 26 17.94 21.87 -5.07
CA TYR A 26 16.94 20.98 -4.48
C TYR A 26 15.95 20.41 -5.50
N ALA A 27 16.14 20.72 -6.78
CA ALA A 27 15.31 20.20 -7.86
C ALA A 27 15.66 18.74 -8.18
N ASP A 28 14.67 18.01 -8.70
CA ASP A 28 14.90 16.73 -9.37
C ASP A 28 15.64 16.98 -10.69
N LEU A 29 16.95 16.71 -10.70
CA LEU A 29 17.79 16.93 -11.88
C LEU A 29 17.43 16.02 -13.05
N GLU A 30 16.84 14.84 -12.82
CA GLU A 30 16.40 13.98 -13.91
C GLU A 30 15.17 14.57 -14.59
N ALA A 31 14.19 15.05 -13.82
CA ALA A 31 13.05 15.78 -14.36
C ALA A 31 13.49 17.05 -15.10
N VAL A 32 14.40 17.83 -14.51
CA VAL A 32 14.95 19.04 -15.13
C VAL A 32 15.68 18.69 -16.44
N ASN A 33 16.51 17.65 -16.46
CA ASN A 33 17.23 17.25 -17.67
C ASN A 33 16.30 16.68 -18.75
N ARG A 34 15.22 15.97 -18.39
CA ARG A 34 14.19 15.51 -19.33
C ARG A 34 13.40 16.67 -19.96
N ALA A 35 13.14 17.72 -19.20
CA ALA A 35 12.43 18.91 -19.68
C ALA A 35 13.29 19.83 -20.57
N ARG A 36 14.62 19.67 -20.53
CA ARG A 36 15.57 20.43 -21.35
C ARG A 36 15.65 19.84 -22.76
N ARG A 37 16.21 20.62 -23.70
CA ARG A 37 16.33 20.20 -25.11
C ARG A 37 17.11 18.89 -25.23
N PRO A 38 16.73 17.94 -26.10
CA PRO A 38 17.34 16.60 -26.20
C PRO A 38 18.86 16.57 -26.40
N LEU A 39 19.46 17.64 -26.93
CA LEU A 39 20.91 17.74 -27.18
C LEU A 39 21.65 18.61 -26.16
N ALA A 40 20.97 19.11 -25.12
CA ALA A 40 21.62 19.88 -24.07
C ALA A 40 22.46 18.95 -23.18
N LYS A 41 23.68 19.36 -22.84
CA LYS A 41 24.49 18.66 -21.84
C LYS A 41 23.69 18.54 -20.53
N PRO A 42 23.50 17.33 -19.98
CA PRO A 42 22.81 17.15 -18.70
C PRO A 42 23.51 17.92 -17.59
N ILE A 43 22.74 18.63 -16.77
CA ILE A 43 23.23 19.25 -15.55
C ILE A 43 23.54 18.14 -14.56
N LYS A 44 24.78 18.11 -14.06
CA LYS A 44 25.22 17.18 -13.03
C LYS A 44 25.24 17.87 -11.67
N PRO A 45 25.14 17.13 -10.56
CA PRO A 45 25.34 17.70 -9.21
C PRO A 45 26.64 18.49 -9.07
N SER A 46 27.71 18.06 -9.74
CA SER A 46 29.01 18.75 -9.77
C SER A 46 28.99 20.13 -10.46
N ASP A 47 27.98 20.40 -11.29
CA ASP A 47 27.83 21.68 -11.98
C ASP A 47 27.14 22.73 -11.08
N ILE A 48 26.58 22.32 -9.94
CA ILE A 48 25.79 23.18 -9.04
C ILE A 48 26.72 23.76 -7.97
N LEU A 49 26.79 25.09 -7.92
CA LEU A 49 27.64 25.78 -6.95
C LEU A 49 26.94 25.93 -5.59
N PRO A 50 27.64 25.62 -4.49
CA PRO A 50 27.13 25.88 -3.16
C PRO A 50 27.21 27.38 -2.84
N PRO A 51 26.36 27.92 -1.93
CA PRO A 51 26.32 29.35 -1.60
C PRO A 51 27.68 29.94 -1.19
N GLU A 52 28.50 29.13 -0.51
CA GLU A 52 29.80 29.53 0.02
C GLU A 52 30.74 30.05 -1.06
N CYS A 53 30.76 29.42 -2.24
CA CYS A 53 31.59 29.86 -3.37
C CYS A 53 31.20 31.28 -3.84
N GLY A 54 29.90 31.60 -3.83
CA GLY A 54 29.42 32.94 -4.17
C GLY A 54 29.87 33.99 -3.14
N HIS A 55 29.82 33.64 -1.86
CA HIS A 55 30.28 34.51 -0.78
C HIS A 55 31.78 34.73 -0.76
N GLU A 56 32.58 33.71 -1.08
CA GLU A 56 34.04 33.83 -1.19
C GLU A 56 34.42 34.85 -2.26
N VAL A 57 33.86 34.70 -3.47
CA VAL A 57 34.07 35.65 -4.57
C VAL A 57 33.61 37.06 -4.17
N ALA A 58 32.44 37.18 -3.54
CA ALA A 58 31.93 38.49 -3.09
C ALA A 58 32.85 39.16 -2.07
N LYS A 59 33.42 38.37 -1.14
CA LYS A 59 34.38 38.84 -0.14
C LYS A 59 35.68 39.29 -0.77
N GLU A 60 36.25 38.51 -1.70
CA GLU A 60 37.47 38.87 -2.44
C GLU A 60 37.30 40.18 -3.21
N LEU A 61 36.12 40.39 -3.81
CA LEU A 61 35.82 41.58 -4.60
C LEU A 61 35.34 42.77 -3.74
N GLY A 62 35.01 42.54 -2.47
CA GLY A 62 34.45 43.58 -1.56
C GLY A 62 33.06 44.07 -1.98
N ILE A 63 32.23 43.20 -2.57
CA ILE A 63 30.89 43.52 -3.09
C ILE A 63 29.82 42.70 -2.38
N PRO A 64 28.55 43.16 -2.31
CA PRO A 64 27.47 42.37 -1.74
C PRO A 64 27.08 41.22 -2.66
N TYR A 65 26.63 40.10 -2.06
CA TYR A 65 26.13 38.92 -2.74
C TYR A 65 24.66 38.67 -2.43
N TYR A 66 23.93 38.25 -3.45
CA TYR A 66 22.53 37.87 -3.38
C TYR A 66 22.27 36.63 -4.23
N GLU A 67 21.26 35.86 -3.89
CA GLU A 67 20.81 34.72 -4.70
C GLU A 67 19.39 34.91 -5.21
N THR A 68 19.12 34.30 -6.36
CA THR A 68 17.82 34.37 -7.02
C THR A 68 17.39 33.03 -7.58
N SER A 69 16.08 32.80 -7.59
CA SER A 69 15.44 31.81 -8.43
C SER A 69 14.16 32.35 -9.02
N VAL A 70 14.05 32.25 -10.34
CA VAL A 70 12.82 32.60 -11.06
C VAL A 70 11.74 31.57 -10.77
N VAL A 71 12.11 30.29 -10.69
CA VAL A 71 11.20 29.17 -10.40
C VAL A 71 10.57 29.31 -9.02
N ALA A 72 11.39 29.60 -8.00
CA ALA A 72 10.92 29.80 -6.63
C ALA A 72 10.40 31.22 -6.36
N GLN A 73 10.46 32.12 -7.36
CA GLN A 73 10.19 33.55 -7.22
C GLN A 73 10.94 34.21 -6.04
N PHE A 74 12.15 33.74 -5.76
CA PHE A 74 12.95 34.16 -4.62
C PHE A 74 14.03 35.17 -5.01
N GLY A 75 14.24 36.18 -4.17
CA GLY A 75 15.38 37.10 -4.24
C GLY A 75 15.37 38.10 -5.39
N ILE A 76 14.48 37.95 -6.37
CA ILE A 76 14.41 38.81 -7.57
C ILE A 76 14.23 40.28 -7.15
N LYS A 77 13.20 40.56 -6.34
CA LYS A 77 12.93 41.91 -5.84
C LYS A 77 14.07 42.43 -4.95
N ASP A 78 14.64 41.56 -4.11
CA ASP A 78 15.74 41.94 -3.22
C ASP A 78 16.95 42.41 -3.99
N VAL A 79 17.32 41.71 -5.08
CA VAL A 79 18.43 42.10 -5.95
C VAL A 79 18.18 43.46 -6.57
N PHE A 80 17.00 43.70 -7.16
CA PHE A 80 16.69 45.00 -7.78
C PHE A 80 16.68 46.14 -6.75
N ASP A 81 16.03 45.96 -5.61
CA ASP A 81 15.97 46.98 -4.56
C ASP A 81 17.37 47.30 -4.01
N ASN A 82 18.21 46.27 -3.81
CA ASN A 82 19.57 46.47 -3.29
C ASN A 82 20.53 47.04 -4.32
N ALA A 83 20.35 46.73 -5.61
CA ALA A 83 21.07 47.40 -6.70
C ALA A 83 20.71 48.89 -6.75
N ILE A 84 19.42 49.23 -6.60
CA ILE A 84 18.95 50.63 -6.50
C ILE A 84 19.58 51.32 -5.27
N ARG A 85 19.56 50.68 -4.09
CA ARG A 85 20.22 51.22 -2.88
C ARG A 85 21.70 51.48 -3.12
N ALA A 86 22.42 50.54 -3.73
CA ALA A 86 23.84 50.68 -4.05
C ALA A 86 24.10 51.84 -5.03
N ALA A 87 23.28 51.96 -6.08
CA ALA A 87 23.33 53.07 -7.04
C ALA A 87 23.10 54.43 -6.38
N LEU A 88 22.07 54.54 -5.54
CA LEU A 88 21.73 55.79 -4.83
C LEU A 88 22.81 56.19 -3.82
N ILE A 89 23.44 55.22 -3.14
CA ILE A 89 24.58 55.49 -2.24
C ILE A 89 25.79 55.98 -3.03
N SER A 90 26.17 55.30 -4.12
CA SER A 90 27.27 55.76 -4.99
C SER A 90 27.00 57.19 -5.50
N ARG A 91 25.77 57.47 -5.94
CA ARG A 91 25.35 58.82 -6.36
C ARG A 91 25.45 59.85 -5.23
N ARG A 92 25.15 59.48 -3.97
CA ARG A 92 25.33 60.35 -2.81
C ARG A 92 26.78 60.77 -2.62
N HIS A 93 27.73 59.84 -2.82
CA HIS A 93 29.17 60.14 -2.74
C HIS A 93 29.62 61.11 -3.84
N LEU A 94 28.99 61.06 -5.02
CA LEU A 94 29.27 61.97 -6.14
C LEU A 94 28.51 63.31 -6.06
N GLN A 95 27.33 63.35 -5.42
CA GLN A 95 26.42 64.51 -5.35
C GLN A 95 26.02 64.84 -3.91
N PHE A 96 27.00 65.11 -3.04
CA PHE A 96 26.82 65.22 -1.59
C PHE A 96 25.84 66.32 -1.12
N TRP A 97 25.59 67.35 -1.94
CA TRP A 97 24.63 68.43 -1.66
C TRP A 97 23.15 67.99 -1.73
N LYS A 98 22.84 66.82 -2.30
CA LYS A 98 21.46 66.31 -2.40
C LYS A 98 20.98 65.69 -1.10
N SER A 99 20.31 66.50 -0.28
CA SER A 99 19.82 66.13 1.06
C SER A 99 18.85 64.93 1.09
N HIS A 100 18.04 64.72 0.04
CA HIS A 100 17.13 63.57 -0.04
C HIS A 100 17.85 62.21 -0.10
N LEU A 101 19.11 62.17 -0.57
CA LEU A 101 19.93 60.94 -0.60
C LEU A 101 20.53 60.59 0.77
N LYS A 102 20.44 61.46 1.78
CA LYS A 102 20.99 61.18 3.12
C LYS A 102 20.24 60.05 3.83
N LYS A 103 18.97 59.82 3.50
CA LYS A 103 18.11 58.77 4.10
C LYS A 103 18.21 57.42 3.38
N THR A 104 19.01 57.30 2.32
CA THR A 104 19.17 56.04 1.58
C THR A 104 19.81 54.98 2.48
N GLN A 105 19.11 53.87 2.66
CA GLN A 105 19.62 52.71 3.40
C GLN A 105 20.72 51.99 2.61
N ARG A 106 21.67 51.38 3.33
CA ARG A 106 22.65 50.47 2.75
C ARG A 106 21.96 49.22 2.17
N PRO A 107 22.58 48.52 1.22
CA PRO A 107 22.08 47.23 0.76
C PRO A 107 21.80 46.29 1.96
N LEU A 108 20.58 45.79 2.03
CA LEU A 108 20.08 44.94 3.11
C LEU A 108 20.64 43.52 2.98
N LEU A 109 20.70 42.80 4.11
CA LEU A 109 20.99 41.36 4.09
C LEU A 109 19.79 40.61 3.50
N GLN A 110 20.07 39.54 2.78
CA GLN A 110 19.06 38.62 2.28
C GLN A 110 19.03 37.39 3.20
N ALA A 111 17.84 37.06 3.72
CA ALA A 111 17.64 35.81 4.44
C ALA A 111 17.81 34.62 3.47
N PRO A 112 18.39 33.50 3.90
CA PRO A 112 18.58 32.36 3.00
C PRO A 112 17.26 31.71 2.61
N PHE A 113 17.23 31.10 1.43
CA PHE A 113 16.05 30.38 0.95
C PHE A 113 15.99 28.98 1.59
N LEU A 114 14.99 28.74 2.44
CA LEU A 114 14.65 27.40 2.91
C LEU A 114 13.88 26.66 1.81
N PRO A 115 14.41 25.57 1.24
CA PRO A 115 13.70 24.82 0.23
C PRO A 115 12.43 24.19 0.80
N PRO A 116 11.38 24.01 -0.03
CA PRO A 116 10.16 23.35 0.40
C PRO A 116 10.49 21.96 0.94
N LYS A 117 9.76 21.53 1.98
CA LYS A 117 9.87 20.18 2.51
C LYS A 117 9.47 19.20 1.39
N PRO A 118 10.26 18.15 1.10
CA PRO A 118 9.88 17.19 0.07
C PRO A 118 8.56 16.52 0.44
N PRO A 119 7.71 16.14 -0.54
CA PRO A 119 6.49 15.39 -0.28
C PRO A 119 6.82 13.93 0.10
N PRO A 120 5.96 13.26 0.91
CA PRO A 120 6.13 11.86 1.21
C PRO A 120 5.93 10.99 -0.04
N PRO A 121 6.63 9.85 -0.15
CA PRO A 121 6.43 8.90 -1.24
C PRO A 121 5.02 8.30 -1.18
N ILE A 122 4.47 7.99 -2.35
CA ILE A 122 3.15 7.37 -2.49
C ILE A 122 3.33 5.86 -2.61
N ILE A 123 2.54 5.10 -1.85
CA ILE A 123 2.50 3.64 -2.00
C ILE A 123 1.66 3.31 -3.23
N HIS A 124 2.28 2.59 -4.15
CA HIS A 124 1.64 2.05 -5.34
C HIS A 124 1.19 0.61 -5.07
N ILE A 125 -0.11 0.38 -5.17
CA ILE A 125 -0.70 -0.96 -5.10
C ILE A 125 -0.68 -1.52 -6.53
N PRO A 126 0.06 -2.62 -6.79
CA PRO A 126 0.04 -3.27 -8.09
C PRO A 126 -1.40 -3.65 -8.48
N GLU A 127 -1.74 -3.50 -9.76
CA GLU A 127 -2.98 -4.08 -10.27
C GLU A 127 -2.96 -5.60 -10.05
N PRO A 128 -4.12 -6.25 -9.85
CA PRO A 128 -4.19 -7.70 -9.84
C PRO A 128 -3.55 -8.20 -11.14
N ALA A 129 -2.51 -9.03 -11.05
CA ALA A 129 -1.84 -9.54 -12.24
C ALA A 129 -2.91 -10.12 -13.17
N ALA A 130 -3.02 -9.59 -14.39
CA ALA A 130 -3.94 -10.09 -15.38
C ALA A 130 -3.57 -11.56 -15.63
N GLY A 131 -4.39 -12.46 -15.10
CA GLY A 131 -4.07 -13.86 -14.83
C GLY A 131 -2.95 -14.44 -15.69
N GLU A 132 -1.81 -14.71 -15.06
CA GLU A 132 -0.82 -15.70 -15.54
C GLU A 132 -1.44 -17.11 -15.51
N GLY A 133 -2.61 -17.28 -16.12
CA GLY A 133 -3.38 -18.51 -16.06
C GLY A 133 -3.80 -18.96 -14.66
N ARG A 134 -3.72 -18.14 -13.60
CA ARG A 134 -4.12 -18.55 -12.24
C ARG A 134 -5.53 -18.09 -11.89
N GLY A 135 -6.26 -18.94 -11.18
CA GLY A 135 -7.61 -18.69 -10.71
C GLY A 135 -8.52 -19.92 -10.84
N PRO A 136 -9.82 -19.75 -10.54
CA PRO A 136 -10.78 -20.85 -10.53
C PRO A 136 -10.87 -21.64 -11.85
N SER A 137 -10.70 -20.97 -12.99
CA SER A 137 -10.76 -21.62 -14.32
C SER A 137 -9.59 -22.60 -14.52
N MET A 138 -8.37 -22.24 -14.11
CA MET A 138 -7.23 -23.15 -14.22
C MET A 138 -7.37 -24.33 -13.28
N LEU A 139 -7.79 -24.09 -12.03
CA LEU A 139 -8.00 -25.17 -11.07
C LEU A 139 -9.09 -26.16 -11.54
N PHE A 140 -10.06 -25.71 -12.33
CA PHE A 140 -11.03 -26.61 -12.95
C PHE A 140 -10.40 -27.50 -14.03
N HIS A 141 -9.55 -26.95 -14.90
CA HIS A 141 -8.88 -27.70 -15.96
C HIS A 141 -7.69 -28.53 -15.47
N GLN A 142 -7.05 -28.12 -14.37
CA GLN A 142 -5.98 -28.82 -13.68
C GLN A 142 -6.42 -29.06 -12.23
N PRO A 143 -7.08 -30.20 -11.95
CA PRO A 143 -7.79 -30.43 -10.69
C PRO A 143 -6.83 -30.81 -9.54
N LEU A 144 -5.93 -29.89 -9.20
CA LEU A 144 -4.98 -30.00 -8.09
C LEU A 144 -5.73 -30.09 -6.77
N CYS A 145 -5.41 -31.12 -5.98
CA CYS A 145 -6.05 -31.39 -4.69
C CYS A 145 -7.56 -31.69 -4.78
N ALA A 146 -8.04 -32.24 -5.90
CA ALA A 146 -9.43 -32.68 -6.00
C ALA A 146 -9.86 -33.59 -4.84
N ASP A 147 -11.08 -33.41 -4.39
CA ASP A 147 -11.72 -34.16 -3.31
C ASP A 147 -13.11 -34.71 -3.70
N VAL A 148 -13.53 -34.44 -4.95
CA VAL A 148 -14.73 -34.99 -5.59
C VAL A 148 -14.37 -35.63 -6.93
N VAL A 149 -14.97 -36.78 -7.22
CA VAL A 149 -15.04 -37.34 -8.56
C VAL A 149 -16.49 -37.55 -8.96
N PHE A 150 -16.87 -37.05 -10.13
CA PHE A 150 -18.14 -37.36 -10.76
C PHE A 150 -17.96 -38.55 -11.70
N ARG A 151 -18.83 -39.56 -11.57
CA ARG A 151 -18.87 -40.74 -12.44
C ARG A 151 -20.08 -40.64 -13.35
N LEU A 152 -19.83 -40.57 -14.66
CA LEU A 152 -20.86 -40.47 -15.69
C LEU A 152 -21.05 -41.80 -16.43
N LEU A 153 -22.13 -41.92 -17.20
CA LEU A 153 -22.32 -43.02 -18.14
C LEU A 153 -21.13 -43.15 -19.09
N GLY A 154 -20.76 -44.39 -19.43
CA GLY A 154 -19.63 -44.67 -20.31
C GLY A 154 -18.25 -44.69 -19.61
N GLY A 155 -18.21 -44.58 -18.28
CA GLY A 155 -16.96 -44.69 -17.50
C GLY A 155 -16.14 -43.40 -17.43
N HIS A 156 -16.68 -42.29 -17.94
CA HIS A 156 -16.04 -40.98 -17.84
C HIS A 156 -16.01 -40.47 -16.39
N GLN A 157 -14.91 -39.79 -16.05
CA GLN A 157 -14.68 -39.22 -14.73
C GLN A 157 -14.35 -37.73 -14.86
N LEU A 158 -14.96 -36.91 -14.00
CA LEU A 158 -14.60 -35.50 -13.83
C LEU A 158 -14.20 -35.23 -12.39
N PHE A 159 -13.11 -34.50 -12.19
CA PHE A 159 -12.61 -34.16 -10.87
C PHE A 159 -13.02 -32.74 -10.48
N ALA A 160 -13.35 -32.54 -9.21
CA ALA A 160 -13.81 -31.26 -8.71
C ALA A 160 -13.48 -31.06 -7.22
N HIS A 161 -13.84 -29.88 -6.72
CA HIS A 161 -13.54 -29.40 -5.37
C HIS A 161 -14.83 -29.10 -4.61
N ARG A 162 -15.04 -29.74 -3.46
CA ARG A 162 -16.26 -29.57 -2.63
C ARG A 162 -16.51 -28.12 -2.30
N VAL A 163 -15.47 -27.40 -1.86
CA VAL A 163 -15.57 -26.00 -1.47
C VAL A 163 -16.07 -25.10 -2.59
N TYR A 164 -15.61 -25.29 -3.84
CA TYR A 164 -16.07 -24.50 -4.99
C TYR A 164 -17.52 -24.79 -5.33
N LEU A 165 -17.92 -26.06 -5.30
CA LEU A 165 -19.28 -26.48 -5.62
C LEU A 165 -20.27 -26.04 -4.54
N ALA A 166 -19.93 -26.23 -3.26
CA ALA A 166 -20.76 -25.87 -2.11
C ALA A 166 -20.94 -24.35 -1.97
N THR A 167 -19.88 -23.58 -2.23
CA THR A 167 -19.97 -22.10 -2.19
C THR A 167 -20.74 -21.52 -3.37
N SER A 168 -20.92 -22.28 -4.46
CA SER A 168 -21.56 -21.82 -5.69
C SER A 168 -22.98 -22.36 -5.90
N CYS A 169 -23.35 -23.46 -5.24
CA CYS A 169 -24.64 -24.11 -5.39
C CYS A 169 -25.15 -24.66 -4.05
N SER A 170 -26.38 -24.31 -3.66
CA SER A 170 -27.02 -24.87 -2.45
C SER A 170 -27.17 -26.37 -2.51
N ARG A 171 -27.46 -26.93 -3.68
CA ARG A 171 -27.66 -28.38 -3.82
C ARG A 171 -26.39 -29.16 -3.50
N PHE A 172 -25.24 -28.68 -3.99
CA PHE A 172 -23.94 -29.26 -3.66
C PHE A 172 -23.54 -28.99 -2.21
N TYR A 173 -23.91 -27.84 -1.64
CA TYR A 173 -23.69 -27.57 -0.22
C TYR A 173 -24.41 -28.62 0.65
N ASP A 174 -25.72 -28.78 0.45
CA ASP A 174 -26.54 -29.73 1.20
C ASP A 174 -26.02 -31.17 1.02
N LEU A 175 -25.65 -31.52 -0.23
CA LEU A 175 -25.08 -32.82 -0.58
C LEU A 175 -23.84 -33.14 0.27
N PHE A 176 -22.91 -32.20 0.36
CA PHE A 176 -21.62 -32.45 1.02
C PHE A 176 -21.66 -32.28 2.55
N VAL A 177 -22.56 -31.47 3.10
CA VAL A 177 -22.76 -31.37 4.56
C VAL A 177 -23.35 -32.67 5.12
N LEU A 178 -24.36 -33.23 4.45
CA LEU A 178 -25.03 -34.47 4.87
C LEU A 178 -24.10 -35.70 4.89
N GLU A 179 -23.03 -35.67 4.08
CA GLU A 179 -22.01 -36.71 4.04
C GLU A 179 -21.02 -36.60 5.21
N LEU A 180 -20.65 -35.38 5.64
CA LEU A 180 -19.69 -35.13 6.72
C LEU A 180 -20.24 -35.44 8.11
N GLY A 181 -21.56 -35.43 8.30
CA GLY A 181 -22.16 -35.71 9.62
C GLY A 181 -22.02 -34.58 10.64
N ASP A 182 -21.70 -33.36 10.18
CA ASP A 182 -21.81 -32.15 10.98
C ASP A 182 -23.29 -31.76 11.14
N GLU A 183 -24.02 -32.49 11.98
CA GLU A 183 -25.33 -32.01 12.44
C GLU A 183 -25.07 -30.79 13.36
N PRO A 184 -25.60 -29.59 13.05
CA PRO A 184 -25.61 -28.53 14.04
C PRO A 184 -26.46 -29.00 15.22
N ALA A 185 -25.93 -28.88 16.44
CA ALA A 185 -26.68 -29.11 17.65
C ALA A 185 -27.81 -28.06 17.76
N GLY A 186 -28.95 -28.35 17.13
CA GLY A 186 -30.10 -27.46 17.05
C GLY A 186 -30.96 -27.78 15.83
N GLY A 187 -32.14 -28.35 16.05
CA GLY A 187 -33.00 -28.90 15.00
C GLY A 187 -33.40 -27.90 13.90
N LYS A 188 -33.41 -28.42 12.66
CA LYS A 188 -34.07 -27.91 11.44
C LYS A 188 -34.17 -26.38 11.31
N GLU A 189 -33.20 -25.79 10.63
CA GLU A 189 -33.47 -24.68 9.71
C GLU A 189 -32.92 -25.05 8.33
N LEU A 190 -33.84 -25.44 7.43
CA LEU A 190 -33.55 -25.73 6.02
C LEU A 190 -33.23 -24.40 5.33
N ALA A 191 -32.13 -24.33 4.58
CA ALA A 191 -31.65 -23.12 3.91
C ALA A 191 -32.80 -22.29 3.30
N GLY A 192 -33.00 -21.09 3.85
CA GLY A 192 -34.14 -20.23 3.56
C GLY A 192 -34.25 -19.88 2.07
N ARG A 193 -35.38 -20.26 1.47
CA ARG A 193 -35.91 -19.61 0.27
C ARG A 193 -35.93 -18.10 0.48
N THR A 194 -35.37 -17.37 -0.47
CA THR A 194 -35.33 -15.90 -0.53
C THR A 194 -36.66 -15.29 -0.13
N LYS A 195 -36.72 -14.66 1.05
CA LYS A 195 -37.76 -13.70 1.40
C LYS A 195 -37.14 -12.32 1.48
N SER A 196 -37.84 -11.39 0.86
CA SER A 196 -37.55 -9.97 0.69
C SER A 196 -37.13 -9.31 2.00
N LEU A 197 -36.13 -8.43 1.88
CA LEU A 197 -35.76 -7.45 2.90
C LEU A 197 -36.93 -6.49 3.15
N ASP A 198 -37.28 -6.28 4.42
CA ASP A 198 -37.76 -5.00 4.93
C ASP A 198 -37.61 -4.90 6.46
N ALA A 199 -37.24 -3.69 6.90
CA ALA A 199 -37.37 -3.08 8.22
C ALA A 199 -36.40 -3.43 9.39
N ALA A 200 -35.46 -2.49 9.60
CA ALA A 200 -35.21 -1.71 10.83
C ALA A 200 -34.89 -2.38 12.20
N ASP A 201 -33.64 -2.16 12.63
CA ASP A 201 -33.20 -1.54 13.90
C ASP A 201 -33.91 -1.89 15.23
N ARG A 202 -33.19 -2.59 16.13
CA ARG A 202 -32.93 -2.19 17.54
C ARG A 202 -32.09 -3.25 18.27
N GLY A 203 -31.06 -2.80 18.98
CA GLY A 203 -30.03 -3.63 19.61
C GLY A 203 -30.42 -4.32 20.92
N CYS A 204 -29.50 -5.15 21.43
CA CYS A 204 -29.22 -5.34 22.85
C CYS A 204 -27.88 -6.07 23.05
N LEU A 205 -27.06 -5.50 23.93
CA LEU A 205 -25.93 -6.12 24.62
C LEU A 205 -26.45 -7.17 25.62
N ALA A 206 -25.78 -8.31 25.75
CA ALA A 206 -25.52 -8.94 27.05
C ALA A 206 -24.54 -10.11 26.91
N ALA A 207 -23.61 -10.16 27.87
CA ALA A 207 -22.56 -11.14 28.04
C ALA A 207 -23.07 -12.54 28.41
N ALA A 208 -22.30 -13.57 28.04
CA ALA A 208 -22.24 -14.81 28.81
C ALA A 208 -20.88 -15.49 28.62
N THR A 209 -20.01 -15.23 29.58
CA THR A 209 -18.90 -16.08 30.01
C THR A 209 -19.39 -17.51 30.25
N GLN A 210 -18.73 -18.51 29.66
CA GLN A 210 -18.55 -19.81 30.30
C GLN A 210 -17.43 -20.60 29.63
N ALA A 211 -16.38 -20.84 30.43
CA ALA A 211 -15.28 -21.74 30.15
C ALA A 211 -15.75 -23.20 30.19
N MET A 212 -15.19 -24.05 29.32
CA MET A 212 -15.27 -25.50 29.42
C MET A 212 -13.86 -26.12 29.36
N PRO A 213 -13.60 -27.24 30.05
CA PRO A 213 -12.26 -27.65 30.43
C PRO A 213 -11.58 -28.50 29.35
N LEU A 214 -10.27 -28.25 29.19
CA LEU A 214 -9.33 -29.11 28.46
C LEU A 214 -9.29 -30.52 29.08
N ARG A 215 -9.39 -31.55 28.24
CA ARG A 215 -8.96 -32.92 28.58
C ARG A 215 -7.89 -33.40 27.60
N PRO A 216 -6.95 -34.23 28.07
CA PRO A 216 -5.68 -34.44 27.39
C PRO A 216 -5.78 -35.47 26.27
N SER A 217 -4.93 -35.25 25.28
CA SER A 217 -4.64 -36.13 24.15
C SER A 217 -4.20 -37.53 24.61
N GLN A 218 -4.86 -38.56 24.09
CA GLN A 218 -4.29 -39.90 23.98
C GLN A 218 -4.37 -40.30 22.51
N SER A 219 -3.17 -40.51 21.96
CA SER A 219 -2.90 -41.07 20.65
C SER A 219 -3.39 -42.52 20.60
N ASP A 220 -4.37 -42.79 19.74
CA ASP A 220 -4.57 -44.11 19.13
C ASP A 220 -5.25 -43.88 17.77
N GLU A 221 -4.57 -44.27 16.69
CA GLU A 221 -5.15 -44.38 15.35
C GLU A 221 -6.31 -45.40 15.37
N PRO A 222 -7.53 -45.03 14.96
CA PRO A 222 -8.51 -46.02 14.55
C PRO A 222 -8.47 -46.15 13.03
N LEU A 223 -8.12 -47.36 12.58
CA LEU A 223 -8.36 -47.86 11.23
C LEU A 223 -9.75 -47.41 10.73
N CYS A 224 -9.78 -46.67 9.61
CA CYS A 224 -11.00 -46.25 8.92
C CYS A 224 -11.90 -47.45 8.58
N ALA A 225 -12.93 -47.70 9.39
CA ALA A 225 -14.02 -48.56 9.02
C ALA A 225 -14.88 -47.86 7.95
N ALA A 226 -14.99 -48.47 6.77
CA ALA A 226 -15.84 -47.98 5.68
C ALA A 226 -17.30 -47.86 6.16
N ARG A 227 -17.82 -46.64 6.14
CA ARG A 227 -19.19 -46.32 6.54
C ARG A 227 -20.17 -46.84 5.45
N ALA A 228 -21.23 -47.53 5.87
CA ALA A 228 -22.17 -48.18 4.95
C ALA A 228 -22.89 -47.18 4.00
N PRO A 229 -23.17 -47.57 2.74
CA PRO A 229 -23.83 -46.72 1.75
C PRO A 229 -25.24 -46.31 2.23
N ARG A 230 -25.57 -45.02 2.16
CA ARG A 230 -26.91 -44.50 2.46
C ARG A 230 -27.72 -44.44 1.16
N PRO A 231 -28.92 -45.05 1.09
CA PRO A 231 -29.73 -45.02 -0.13
C PRO A 231 -30.20 -43.59 -0.47
N VAL A 232 -30.10 -43.23 -1.75
CA VAL A 232 -30.16 -41.87 -2.32
C VAL A 232 -31.59 -41.39 -2.63
N SER A 233 -32.63 -42.07 -2.12
CA SER A 233 -34.04 -41.82 -2.46
C SER A 233 -34.59 -40.43 -2.06
N GLY A 234 -33.80 -39.59 -1.36
CA GLY A 234 -34.16 -38.20 -0.99
C GLY A 234 -33.36 -37.09 -1.69
N TRP A 235 -32.40 -37.40 -2.56
CA TRP A 235 -31.38 -36.44 -3.02
C TRP A 235 -31.68 -35.79 -4.37
N GLY A 236 -32.92 -35.91 -4.86
CA GLY A 236 -33.42 -35.20 -6.04
C GLY A 236 -33.14 -35.88 -7.37
N ARG A 237 -33.64 -35.32 -8.47
CA ARG A 237 -33.41 -35.85 -9.82
C ARG A 237 -31.97 -35.50 -10.21
N GLY A 238 -31.14 -36.48 -10.57
CA GLY A 238 -29.78 -36.25 -11.12
C GLY A 238 -28.62 -36.93 -10.38
N PHE A 239 -28.79 -37.29 -9.11
CA PHE A 239 -27.81 -38.06 -8.33
C PHE A 239 -28.32 -39.49 -8.12
N VAL A 240 -27.51 -40.48 -8.48
CA VAL A 240 -27.84 -41.91 -8.35
C VAL A 240 -27.25 -42.48 -7.06
N ASP A 241 -25.98 -42.19 -6.78
CA ASP A 241 -25.26 -42.66 -5.60
C ASP A 241 -24.16 -41.67 -5.17
N VAL A 242 -23.92 -41.53 -3.86
CA VAL A 242 -22.82 -40.72 -3.31
C VAL A 242 -22.13 -41.50 -2.21
N ARG A 243 -20.83 -41.72 -2.36
CA ARG A 243 -20.03 -42.52 -1.43
C ARG A 243 -18.56 -42.14 -1.45
N GLN A 244 -17.85 -42.45 -0.37
CA GLN A 244 -16.39 -42.33 -0.31
C GLN A 244 -15.73 -43.49 -1.06
N GLU A 245 -14.84 -43.18 -2.01
CA GLU A 245 -14.10 -44.17 -2.78
C GLU A 245 -12.61 -43.83 -2.81
N ARG A 246 -11.76 -44.86 -2.89
CA ARG A 246 -10.34 -44.66 -3.22
C ARG A 246 -10.23 -44.46 -4.73
N VAL A 247 -9.78 -43.28 -5.11
CA VAL A 247 -9.67 -42.84 -6.49
C VAL A 247 -8.23 -42.42 -6.74
N ARG A 248 -7.69 -42.82 -7.89
CA ARG A 248 -6.36 -42.38 -8.32
C ARG A 248 -6.44 -40.91 -8.72
N ASP A 249 -5.70 -40.07 -8.02
CA ASP A 249 -5.61 -38.64 -8.28
C ASP A 249 -5.02 -38.40 -9.69
N PRO A 250 -5.65 -37.54 -10.50
CA PRO A 250 -5.25 -37.34 -11.89
C PRO A 250 -3.87 -36.67 -12.03
N VAL A 251 -3.44 -35.92 -11.02
CA VAL A 251 -2.18 -35.17 -11.06
C VAL A 251 -1.06 -35.92 -10.36
N THR A 252 -1.26 -36.31 -9.10
CA THR A 252 -0.22 -36.95 -8.28
C THR A 252 -0.10 -38.45 -8.56
N GLN A 253 -1.08 -39.05 -9.23
CA GLN A 253 -1.19 -40.49 -9.48
C GLN A 253 -1.24 -41.36 -8.21
N GLN A 254 -1.41 -40.74 -7.04
CA GLN A 254 -1.59 -41.43 -5.77
C GLN A 254 -3.06 -41.77 -5.55
N GLU A 255 -3.34 -42.87 -4.86
CA GLU A 255 -4.71 -43.18 -4.46
C GLU A 255 -5.11 -42.35 -3.24
N LYS A 256 -6.19 -41.58 -3.39
CA LYS A 256 -6.74 -40.72 -2.34
C LYS A 256 -8.21 -41.06 -2.13
N LEU A 257 -8.68 -40.90 -0.90
CA LEU A 257 -10.11 -40.98 -0.60
C LEU A 257 -10.81 -39.73 -1.15
N MET A 258 -11.78 -39.93 -2.03
CA MET A 258 -12.56 -38.85 -2.65
C MET A 258 -14.06 -39.15 -2.52
N THR A 259 -14.86 -38.08 -2.57
CA THR A 259 -16.31 -38.17 -2.66
C THR A 259 -16.70 -38.55 -4.09
N ALA A 260 -17.15 -39.78 -4.31
CA ALA A 260 -17.59 -40.25 -5.61
C ALA A 260 -19.11 -40.02 -5.79
N VAL A 261 -19.46 -39.14 -6.71
CA VAL A 261 -20.84 -38.79 -7.06
C VAL A 261 -21.21 -39.45 -8.38
N HIS A 262 -22.14 -40.40 -8.34
CA HIS A 262 -22.66 -41.09 -9.51
C HIS A 262 -23.85 -40.33 -10.06
N LEU A 263 -23.74 -39.90 -11.31
CA LEU A 263 -24.75 -39.07 -11.96
C LEU A 263 -25.75 -39.93 -12.75
N ASP A 264 -26.97 -39.42 -12.86
CA ASP A 264 -28.01 -40.02 -13.67
C ASP A 264 -27.62 -40.05 -15.16
N GLY A 265 -28.13 -41.04 -15.89
CA GLY A 265 -27.83 -41.22 -17.31
C GLY A 265 -28.24 -40.06 -18.22
N LEU A 266 -29.10 -39.17 -17.75
CA LEU A 266 -29.47 -37.93 -18.44
C LEU A 266 -28.35 -36.88 -18.43
N VAL A 267 -27.34 -37.01 -17.57
CA VAL A 267 -26.23 -36.05 -17.47
C VAL A 267 -25.13 -36.40 -18.47
N GLN A 268 -25.02 -35.59 -19.53
CA GLN A 268 -23.99 -35.74 -20.57
C GLN A 268 -22.71 -34.99 -20.18
N LEU A 269 -21.54 -35.56 -20.53
CA LEU A 269 -20.22 -35.04 -20.16
C LEU A 269 -20.00 -33.58 -20.57
N GLY A 270 -20.06 -33.26 -21.86
CA GLY A 270 -19.74 -31.91 -22.36
C GLY A 270 -20.62 -30.80 -21.76
N PRO A 271 -21.96 -30.91 -21.81
CA PRO A 271 -22.83 -29.93 -21.16
C PRO A 271 -22.64 -29.84 -19.64
N PHE A 272 -22.31 -30.95 -18.97
CA PHE A 272 -22.03 -30.95 -17.53
C PHE A 272 -20.69 -30.27 -17.19
N GLU A 273 -19.65 -30.44 -18.00
CA GLU A 273 -18.38 -29.70 -17.85
C GLU A 273 -18.62 -28.18 -17.89
N VAL A 274 -19.48 -27.70 -18.79
CA VAL A 274 -19.85 -26.27 -18.86
C VAL A 274 -20.59 -25.81 -17.60
N VAL A 275 -21.47 -26.65 -17.04
CA VAL A 275 -22.14 -26.34 -15.77
C VAL A 275 -21.13 -26.26 -14.62
N LEU A 276 -20.18 -27.19 -14.54
CA LEU A 276 -19.13 -27.16 -13.52
C LEU A 276 -18.23 -25.94 -13.69
N GLU A 277 -17.76 -25.64 -14.90
CA GLU A 277 -16.94 -24.45 -15.16
C GLU A 277 -17.64 -23.16 -14.75
N TYR A 278 -18.96 -23.06 -14.98
CA TYR A 278 -19.76 -21.94 -14.48
C TYR A 278 -19.74 -21.85 -12.95
N LEU A 279 -19.84 -22.95 -12.22
CA LEU A 279 -19.75 -22.93 -10.76
C LEU A 279 -18.37 -22.44 -10.28
N TYR A 280 -17.29 -22.72 -11.02
CA TYR A 280 -15.96 -22.22 -10.67
C TYR A 280 -15.75 -20.76 -11.03
N THR A 281 -16.29 -20.31 -12.16
CA THR A 281 -15.89 -19.02 -12.76
C THR A 281 -16.98 -17.94 -12.71
N GLY A 282 -18.25 -18.34 -12.55
CA GLY A 282 -19.41 -17.47 -12.75
C GLY A 282 -19.66 -17.06 -14.21
N ARG A 283 -18.92 -17.65 -15.16
CA ARG A 283 -18.98 -17.32 -16.60
C ARG A 283 -19.52 -18.52 -17.38
N LEU A 284 -20.27 -18.24 -18.45
CA LEU A 284 -20.79 -19.27 -19.36
C LEU A 284 -20.17 -19.10 -20.74
N GLU A 285 -19.45 -20.12 -21.19
CA GLU A 285 -18.92 -20.21 -22.54
C GLU A 285 -19.97 -20.76 -23.51
N GLN A 286 -20.53 -19.87 -24.33
CA GLN A 286 -21.70 -20.18 -25.19
C GLN A 286 -21.42 -21.20 -26.31
N HIS A 287 -20.15 -21.46 -26.63
CA HIS A 287 -19.75 -22.21 -27.83
C HIS A 287 -19.35 -23.67 -27.56
N ARG A 288 -19.19 -24.07 -26.28
CA ARG A 288 -18.68 -25.40 -25.93
C ARG A 288 -19.74 -26.51 -25.89
N ALA A 289 -21.00 -26.16 -25.67
CA ALA A 289 -22.09 -27.13 -25.55
C ALA A 289 -23.43 -26.55 -26.00
N SER A 290 -24.40 -27.43 -26.26
CA SER A 290 -25.78 -27.02 -26.53
C SER A 290 -26.38 -26.33 -25.29
N LEU A 291 -26.74 -25.07 -25.44
CA LEU A 291 -27.37 -24.28 -24.36
C LEU A 291 -28.62 -24.97 -23.80
N MET A 292 -29.41 -25.64 -24.63
CA MET A 292 -30.60 -26.37 -24.17
C MET A 292 -30.24 -27.54 -23.24
N GLN A 293 -29.14 -28.25 -23.52
CA GLN A 293 -28.65 -29.32 -22.67
C GLN A 293 -28.04 -28.78 -21.37
N VAL A 294 -27.31 -27.67 -21.45
CA VAL A 294 -26.78 -26.95 -20.27
C VAL A 294 -27.94 -26.50 -19.37
N ALA A 295 -29.01 -25.94 -19.93
CA ALA A 295 -30.20 -25.55 -19.17
C ALA A 295 -30.89 -26.74 -18.50
N ALA A 296 -31.02 -27.88 -19.20
CA ALA A 296 -31.61 -29.10 -18.64
C ALA A 296 -30.81 -29.63 -17.44
N ILE A 297 -29.47 -29.66 -17.55
CA ILE A 297 -28.60 -30.07 -16.43
C ILE A 297 -28.62 -29.03 -15.31
N ALA A 298 -28.62 -27.74 -15.63
CA ALA A 298 -28.73 -26.67 -14.62
C ALA A 298 -30.06 -26.75 -13.85
N GLU A 299 -31.16 -27.10 -14.51
CA GLU A 299 -32.44 -27.35 -13.86
C GLU A 299 -32.40 -28.59 -12.97
N LEU A 300 -31.83 -29.69 -13.47
CA LEU A 300 -31.66 -30.95 -12.74
C LEU A 300 -30.85 -30.77 -11.45
N LEU A 301 -29.77 -29.99 -11.52
CA LEU A 301 -28.86 -29.71 -10.40
C LEU A 301 -29.26 -28.46 -9.58
N GLU A 302 -30.40 -27.85 -9.88
CA GLU A 302 -30.92 -26.64 -9.22
C GLU A 302 -29.95 -25.43 -9.27
N VAL A 303 -29.15 -25.32 -10.34
CA VAL A 303 -28.29 -24.16 -10.62
C VAL A 303 -29.12 -23.05 -11.29
N PHE A 304 -29.99 -22.42 -10.49
CA PHE A 304 -30.99 -21.47 -10.99
C PHE A 304 -30.40 -20.29 -11.76
N ASP A 305 -29.27 -19.73 -11.32
CA ASP A 305 -28.62 -18.59 -11.98
C ASP A 305 -28.19 -18.94 -13.41
N LEU A 306 -27.58 -20.11 -13.60
CA LEU A 306 -27.17 -20.59 -14.91
C LEU A 306 -28.38 -20.85 -15.80
N ARG A 307 -29.43 -21.48 -15.26
CA ARG A 307 -30.67 -21.73 -16.00
C ARG A 307 -31.30 -20.42 -16.49
N MET A 308 -31.36 -19.40 -15.64
CA MET A 308 -31.84 -18.06 -15.99
C MET A 308 -30.93 -17.38 -17.02
N MET A 309 -29.61 -17.48 -16.86
CA MET A 309 -28.63 -16.91 -17.77
C MET A 309 -28.75 -17.49 -19.19
N VAL A 310 -28.94 -18.81 -19.28
CA VAL A 310 -29.17 -19.51 -20.55
C VAL A 310 -30.51 -19.08 -21.16
N ALA A 311 -31.59 -19.00 -20.37
CA ALA A 311 -32.90 -18.54 -20.86
C ALA A 311 -32.81 -17.12 -21.46
N ASN A 312 -32.12 -16.21 -20.78
CA ASN A 312 -31.88 -14.85 -21.29
C ASN A 312 -31.09 -14.86 -22.61
N ILE A 313 -30.09 -15.72 -22.75
CA ILE A 313 -29.32 -15.84 -24.00
C ILE A 313 -30.22 -16.34 -25.14
N LEU A 314 -31.02 -17.39 -24.90
CA LEU A 314 -31.94 -17.95 -25.89
C LEU A 314 -33.02 -16.93 -26.31
N ASN A 315 -33.46 -16.07 -25.39
CA ASN A 315 -34.43 -15.00 -25.64
C ASN A 315 -33.82 -13.71 -26.21
N LYS A 316 -32.49 -13.66 -26.44
CA LYS A 316 -31.75 -12.45 -26.89
C LYS A 316 -31.76 -11.30 -25.89
N GLU A 317 -31.85 -11.61 -24.59
CA GLU A 317 -31.85 -10.67 -23.46
C GLU A 317 -30.57 -10.78 -22.61
N SER A 318 -29.44 -11.15 -23.23
CA SER A 318 -28.18 -11.42 -22.54
C SER A 318 -27.63 -10.24 -21.74
N PHE A 319 -28.07 -9.01 -22.01
CA PHE A 319 -27.70 -7.81 -21.24
C PHE A 319 -28.13 -7.91 -19.76
N MET A 320 -29.19 -8.66 -19.44
CA MET A 320 -29.65 -8.89 -18.06
C MET A 320 -28.68 -9.77 -17.26
N ASN A 321 -27.84 -10.55 -17.93
CA ASN A 321 -26.93 -11.50 -17.27
C ASN A 321 -25.86 -10.81 -16.41
N ARG A 322 -25.57 -9.53 -16.65
CA ARG A 322 -24.62 -8.77 -15.83
C ARG A 322 -25.02 -8.75 -14.36
N GLU A 323 -26.30 -8.58 -14.06
CA GLU A 323 -26.77 -8.53 -12.67
C GLU A 323 -26.85 -9.94 -12.05
N ILE A 324 -27.14 -10.97 -12.85
CA ILE A 324 -27.07 -12.38 -12.43
C ILE A 324 -25.62 -12.74 -12.04
N THR A 325 -24.64 -12.42 -12.88
CA THR A 325 -23.22 -12.69 -12.62
C THR A 325 -22.75 -11.96 -11.36
N LYS A 326 -23.10 -10.67 -11.18
CA LYS A 326 -22.78 -9.94 -9.95
C LYS A 326 -23.39 -10.60 -8.72
N ALA A 327 -24.68 -10.94 -8.75
CA ALA A 327 -25.37 -11.57 -7.63
C ALA A 327 -24.76 -12.94 -7.28
N PHE A 328 -24.39 -13.74 -8.29
CA PHE A 328 -23.68 -15.00 -8.11
C PHE A 328 -22.36 -14.80 -7.34
N HIS A 329 -21.50 -13.88 -7.80
CA HIS A 329 -20.22 -13.62 -7.15
C HIS A 329 -20.37 -13.07 -5.72
N VAL A 330 -21.35 -12.19 -5.47
CA VAL A 330 -21.63 -11.68 -4.12
C VAL A 330 -22.08 -12.80 -3.18
N ARG A 331 -23.03 -13.65 -3.60
CA ARG A 331 -23.47 -14.79 -2.78
C ARG A 331 -22.34 -15.77 -2.49
N ARG A 332 -21.53 -16.07 -3.50
CA ARG A 332 -20.39 -16.96 -3.35
C ARG A 332 -19.34 -16.38 -2.40
N ALA A 333 -19.00 -15.09 -2.53
CA ALA A 333 -18.07 -14.43 -1.62
C ALA A 333 -18.56 -14.49 -0.16
N ASN A 334 -19.86 -14.29 0.07
CA ASN A 334 -20.44 -14.41 1.41
C ASN A 334 -20.35 -15.84 1.96
N ARG A 335 -20.62 -16.87 1.14
CA ARG A 335 -20.43 -18.28 1.56
C ARG A 335 -18.97 -18.62 1.82
N ILE A 336 -18.05 -18.10 1.03
CA ILE A 336 -16.60 -18.27 1.26
C ILE A 336 -16.20 -17.65 2.60
N LYS A 337 -16.70 -16.46 2.94
CA LYS A 337 -16.49 -15.85 4.27
C LYS A 337 -17.04 -16.70 5.40
N GLU A 338 -18.22 -17.31 5.21
CA GLU A 338 -18.78 -18.25 6.17
C GLU A 338 -17.87 -19.48 6.35
N CYS A 339 -17.41 -20.10 5.26
CA CYS A 339 -16.46 -21.22 5.30
C CYS A 339 -15.16 -20.85 6.03
N LEU A 340 -14.63 -19.65 5.80
CA LEU A 340 -13.43 -19.18 6.51
C LEU A 340 -13.69 -19.02 8.01
N SER A 341 -14.87 -18.53 8.40
CA SER A 341 -15.22 -18.31 9.80
C SER A 341 -15.51 -19.60 10.58
N LYS A 342 -16.15 -20.59 9.94
CA LYS A 342 -16.59 -21.85 10.57
C LYS A 342 -15.63 -23.02 10.33
N GLY A 343 -14.73 -22.91 9.35
CA GLY A 343 -13.89 -24.02 8.89
C GLY A 343 -14.65 -25.10 8.09
N SER A 344 -15.88 -24.80 7.63
CA SER A 344 -16.69 -25.77 6.89
C SER A 344 -16.04 -26.13 5.55
N PHE A 345 -15.86 -27.43 5.31
CA PHE A 345 -15.13 -27.99 4.16
C PHE A 345 -13.60 -27.75 4.16
N ALA A 346 -13.02 -27.35 5.30
CA ALA A 346 -11.57 -27.24 5.41
C ALA A 346 -10.91 -28.62 5.22
N ASP A 347 -9.86 -28.66 4.40
CA ASP A 347 -9.09 -29.86 4.06
C ASP A 347 -7.62 -29.74 4.49
N VAL A 348 -7.26 -28.63 5.16
CA VAL A 348 -6.00 -28.42 5.84
C VAL A 348 -6.19 -27.49 7.04
N VAL A 349 -5.43 -27.72 8.10
CA VAL A 349 -5.31 -26.82 9.25
C VAL A 349 -3.87 -26.35 9.34
N PHE A 350 -3.67 -25.04 9.37
CA PHE A 350 -2.35 -24.47 9.65
C PHE A 350 -2.15 -24.32 11.14
N VAL A 351 -1.04 -24.84 11.67
CA VAL A 351 -0.61 -24.59 13.04
C VAL A 351 0.39 -23.46 13.06
N VAL A 352 0.01 -22.40 13.76
CA VAL A 352 0.74 -21.14 13.91
C VAL A 352 1.12 -20.93 15.38
N ASP A 353 1.86 -19.88 15.69
CA ASP A 353 2.51 -19.74 17.00
C ASP A 353 1.49 -19.59 18.16
N ASP A 354 0.33 -19.00 17.89
CA ASP A 354 -0.73 -18.71 18.86
C ASP A 354 -2.01 -19.55 18.69
N GLY A 355 -2.02 -20.53 17.77
CA GLY A 355 -3.19 -21.37 17.56
C GLY A 355 -3.22 -22.13 16.24
N SER A 356 -4.43 -22.40 15.75
CA SER A 356 -4.65 -23.10 14.49
C SER A 356 -5.72 -22.43 13.63
N VAL A 357 -5.52 -22.45 12.31
CA VAL A 357 -6.41 -21.80 11.34
C VAL A 357 -6.80 -22.80 10.26
N PRO A 358 -8.09 -23.19 10.16
CA PRO A 358 -8.56 -24.05 9.08
C PRO A 358 -8.55 -23.30 7.75
N ALA A 359 -8.17 -24.00 6.68
CA ALA A 359 -8.11 -23.46 5.34
C ALA A 359 -8.50 -24.52 4.28
N HIS A 360 -8.57 -24.06 3.04
CA HIS A 360 -9.05 -24.83 1.90
C HIS A 360 -7.97 -24.82 0.81
N LYS A 361 -7.30 -25.95 0.56
CA LYS A 361 -6.25 -26.09 -0.46
C LYS A 361 -6.74 -25.56 -1.82
N PRO A 362 -7.95 -25.89 -2.32
CA PRO A 362 -8.42 -25.40 -3.62
C PRO A 362 -8.48 -23.86 -3.71
N LEU A 363 -8.85 -23.17 -2.64
CA LEU A 363 -8.93 -21.70 -2.62
C LEU A 363 -7.54 -21.06 -2.50
N LEU A 364 -6.63 -21.69 -1.74
CA LEU A 364 -5.23 -21.26 -1.62
C LEU A 364 -4.49 -21.36 -2.96
N LEU A 365 -4.63 -22.50 -3.64
CA LEU A 365 -4.00 -22.81 -4.93
C LEU A 365 -4.39 -21.81 -6.02
N ALA A 366 -5.62 -21.30 -5.96
CA ALA A 366 -6.12 -20.36 -6.96
C ALA A 366 -5.43 -18.99 -6.91
N GLY A 367 -4.87 -18.60 -5.77
CA GLY A 367 -4.32 -17.25 -5.53
C GLY A 367 -2.86 -17.20 -5.07
N CYS A 368 -2.20 -18.33 -4.80
CA CYS A 368 -0.85 -18.33 -4.22
C CYS A 368 0.07 -19.43 -4.76
N ASP A 369 1.14 -19.02 -5.43
CA ASP A 369 2.16 -19.88 -6.03
C ASP A 369 2.88 -20.75 -5.01
N PHE A 370 3.19 -20.16 -3.86
CA PHE A 370 3.80 -20.88 -2.74
C PHE A 370 2.91 -22.06 -2.32
N MET A 371 1.60 -21.85 -2.28
CA MET A 371 0.63 -22.90 -1.95
C MET A 371 0.49 -23.93 -3.08
N VAL A 372 0.63 -23.53 -4.35
CA VAL A 372 0.72 -24.46 -5.49
C VAL A 372 1.93 -25.37 -5.38
N ALA A 373 3.10 -24.81 -5.05
CA ALA A 373 4.30 -25.61 -4.85
C ALA A 373 4.16 -26.57 -3.65
N MET A 374 3.54 -26.11 -2.56
CA MET A 374 3.35 -26.90 -1.33
C MET A 374 2.34 -28.05 -1.51
N PHE A 375 1.17 -27.77 -2.10
CA PHE A 375 0.06 -28.73 -2.14
C PHE A 375 -0.14 -29.41 -3.49
N GLY A 376 0.30 -28.80 -4.59
CA GLY A 376 0.01 -29.29 -5.95
C GLY A 376 0.87 -30.46 -6.43
N GLY A 377 1.91 -30.83 -5.67
CA GLY A 377 2.86 -31.89 -6.03
C GLY A 377 2.76 -33.15 -5.17
N THR A 378 3.84 -33.93 -5.18
CA THR A 378 3.99 -35.16 -4.39
C THR A 378 4.68 -34.92 -3.04
N PHE A 379 4.78 -33.67 -2.60
CA PHE A 379 5.30 -33.31 -1.28
C PHE A 379 4.38 -33.82 -0.16
N ARG A 380 4.91 -34.01 1.03
CA ARG A 380 4.16 -34.53 2.19
C ARG A 380 2.92 -33.67 2.50
N GLU A 381 3.06 -32.37 2.32
CA GLU A 381 2.03 -31.37 2.59
C GLU A 381 0.79 -31.54 1.70
N SER A 382 0.91 -32.13 0.49
CA SER A 382 -0.23 -32.36 -0.40
C SER A 382 -1.28 -33.28 0.22
N CYS A 383 -0.84 -34.29 0.99
CA CYS A 383 -1.70 -35.24 1.71
C CYS A 383 -1.86 -34.92 3.20
N ALA A 384 -1.15 -33.92 3.71
CA ALA A 384 -1.23 -33.55 5.12
C ALA A 384 -2.57 -32.87 5.46
N ALA A 385 -3.19 -33.28 6.56
CA ALA A 385 -4.34 -32.60 7.15
C ALA A 385 -3.92 -31.39 8.01
N GLU A 386 -2.67 -31.37 8.46
CA GLU A 386 -2.10 -30.32 9.30
C GLU A 386 -0.74 -29.88 8.77
N VAL A 387 -0.51 -28.57 8.69
CA VAL A 387 0.75 -27.98 8.22
C VAL A 387 1.23 -26.93 9.23
N SER A 388 2.45 -27.10 9.72
CA SER A 388 3.06 -26.09 10.61
C SER A 388 3.60 -24.91 9.80
N LEU A 389 3.22 -23.70 10.22
CA LEU A 389 3.69 -22.44 9.65
C LEU A 389 4.24 -21.57 10.80
N PRO A 390 5.47 -21.82 11.28
CA PRO A 390 6.04 -21.09 12.41
C PRO A 390 6.41 -19.66 12.02
N GLY A 391 6.45 -18.75 13.00
CA GLY A 391 6.80 -17.33 12.81
C GLY A 391 5.65 -16.50 12.25
N THR A 392 4.42 -16.87 12.57
CA THR A 392 3.20 -16.12 12.25
C THR A 392 2.14 -16.41 13.32
N ASN A 393 1.16 -15.53 13.41
CA ASN A 393 0.01 -15.67 14.27
C ASN A 393 -1.30 -15.90 13.48
N CYS A 394 -2.39 -16.15 14.20
CA CYS A 394 -3.72 -16.38 13.66
C CYS A 394 -4.26 -15.17 12.90
N ALA A 395 -4.04 -13.94 13.39
CA ALA A 395 -4.56 -12.72 12.77
C ALA A 395 -3.93 -12.48 11.38
N CYS A 396 -2.61 -12.59 11.27
CA CYS A 396 -1.87 -12.45 10.01
C CYS A 396 -2.28 -13.51 9.00
N LEU A 397 -2.38 -14.77 9.42
CA LEU A 397 -2.78 -15.84 8.52
C LEU A 397 -4.23 -15.67 8.07
N ARG A 398 -5.16 -15.27 8.94
CA ARG A 398 -6.55 -14.96 8.55
C ARG A 398 -6.63 -13.82 7.55
N ALA A 399 -5.84 -12.77 7.72
CA ALA A 399 -5.76 -11.67 6.75
C ALA A 399 -5.27 -12.14 5.38
N VAL A 400 -4.26 -13.02 5.34
CA VAL A 400 -3.81 -13.67 4.10
C VAL A 400 -4.91 -14.52 3.48
N LEU A 401 -5.61 -15.35 4.27
CA LEU A 401 -6.69 -16.20 3.76
C LEU A 401 -7.84 -15.37 3.20
N GLU A 402 -8.29 -14.32 3.90
CA GLU A 402 -9.35 -13.42 3.41
C GLU A 402 -8.92 -12.76 2.10
N PHE A 403 -7.68 -12.30 1.99
CA PHE A 403 -7.13 -11.74 0.76
C PHE A 403 -7.11 -12.74 -0.39
N LEU A 404 -6.56 -13.94 -0.19
CA LEU A 404 -6.50 -14.97 -1.24
C LEU A 404 -7.90 -15.41 -1.72
N TYR A 405 -8.89 -15.32 -0.84
CA TYR A 405 -10.22 -15.86 -1.10
C TYR A 405 -11.17 -14.82 -1.69
N THR A 406 -10.98 -13.55 -1.36
CA THR A 406 -11.90 -12.47 -1.71
C THR A 406 -11.26 -11.35 -2.53
N ASP A 407 -9.93 -11.36 -2.67
CA ASP A 407 -9.12 -10.31 -3.30
C ASP A 407 -9.21 -8.95 -2.58
N LEU A 408 -9.69 -8.96 -1.34
CA LEU A 408 -9.84 -7.79 -0.47
C LEU A 408 -8.95 -7.91 0.76
N PHE A 409 -8.35 -6.80 1.16
CA PHE A 409 -7.61 -6.70 2.41
C PHE A 409 -8.41 -5.83 3.40
N VAL A 410 -8.80 -6.43 4.51
CA VAL A 410 -9.53 -5.77 5.60
C VAL A 410 -8.77 -6.05 6.91
N PRO A 411 -8.00 -5.09 7.43
CA PRO A 411 -7.22 -5.30 8.64
C PRO A 411 -8.13 -5.45 9.86
N SER A 412 -7.85 -6.44 10.70
CA SER A 412 -8.49 -6.58 12.02
C SER A 412 -7.78 -5.69 13.06
N PRO A 413 -8.44 -5.30 14.16
CA PRO A 413 -7.86 -4.41 15.16
C PRO A 413 -6.60 -4.95 15.87
N ASP A 414 -6.43 -6.27 15.87
CA ASP A 414 -5.31 -7.02 16.46
C ASP A 414 -4.19 -7.35 15.46
N LEU A 415 -4.29 -6.89 14.21
CA LEU A 415 -3.32 -7.16 13.16
C LEU A 415 -2.07 -6.29 13.31
N ASP A 416 -0.90 -6.92 13.53
CA ASP A 416 0.39 -6.25 13.45
C ASP A 416 0.87 -6.17 11.99
N ALA A 417 1.11 -4.95 11.52
CA ALA A 417 1.52 -4.71 10.14
C ALA A 417 2.89 -5.33 9.81
N MET A 418 3.83 -5.34 10.76
CA MET A 418 5.17 -5.88 10.53
C MET A 418 5.14 -7.40 10.43
N GLU A 419 4.43 -8.07 11.34
CA GLU A 419 4.25 -9.52 11.29
C GLU A 419 3.58 -9.95 9.98
N LEU A 420 2.57 -9.19 9.52
CA LEU A 420 1.94 -9.46 8.23
C LEU A 420 2.92 -9.24 7.06
N LEU A 421 3.76 -8.19 7.08
CA LEU A 421 4.78 -7.95 6.04
C LEU A 421 5.78 -9.11 5.94
N VAL A 422 6.17 -9.70 7.06
CA VAL A 422 7.03 -10.89 7.08
C VAL A 422 6.34 -12.04 6.35
N LEU A 423 5.07 -12.29 6.67
CA LEU A 423 4.30 -13.38 6.09
C LEU A 423 4.03 -13.16 4.60
N THR A 424 3.66 -11.96 4.18
CA THR A 424 3.37 -11.65 2.77
C THR A 424 4.60 -11.76 1.89
N ASN A 425 5.78 -11.35 2.39
CA ASN A 425 7.05 -11.53 1.70
C ASN A 425 7.41 -13.03 1.60
N ARG A 426 7.25 -13.79 2.69
CA ARG A 426 7.49 -15.26 2.70
C ARG A 426 6.60 -16.01 1.70
N LEU A 427 5.36 -15.57 1.53
CA LEU A 427 4.38 -16.16 0.61
C LEU A 427 4.44 -15.55 -0.80
N CYS A 428 5.35 -14.60 -1.06
CA CYS A 428 5.51 -13.89 -2.33
C CYS A 428 4.24 -13.14 -2.80
N LEU A 429 3.42 -12.63 -1.87
CA LEU A 429 2.16 -11.95 -2.18
C LEU A 429 2.37 -10.46 -2.41
N THR A 430 2.91 -10.09 -3.58
CA THR A 430 3.34 -8.71 -3.91
C THR A 430 2.26 -7.64 -3.75
N ARG A 431 1.02 -7.92 -4.15
CA ARG A 431 -0.09 -6.97 -3.99
C ARG A 431 -0.53 -6.82 -2.54
N LEU A 432 -0.59 -7.92 -1.77
CA LEU A 432 -0.89 -7.85 -0.35
C LEU A 432 0.25 -7.19 0.45
N GLN A 433 1.50 -7.39 0.03
CA GLN A 433 2.66 -6.66 0.56
C GLN A 433 2.43 -5.15 0.44
N ALA A 434 2.12 -4.65 -0.76
CA ALA A 434 1.88 -3.22 -0.99
C ALA A 434 0.67 -2.68 -0.21
N LEU A 435 -0.40 -3.46 -0.09
CA LEU A 435 -1.56 -3.11 0.74
C LEU A 435 -1.20 -3.02 2.24
N THR A 436 -0.34 -3.92 2.71
CA THR A 436 0.15 -3.92 4.10
C THR A 436 1.10 -2.75 4.35
N GLU A 437 1.95 -2.40 3.37
CA GLU A 437 2.80 -1.21 3.41
C GLU A 437 1.96 0.07 3.52
N GLN A 438 0.90 0.20 2.72
CA GLN A 438 -0.05 1.31 2.81
C GLN A 438 -0.72 1.37 4.19
N TYR A 439 -1.19 0.23 4.70
CA TYR A 439 -1.79 0.15 6.03
C TYR A 439 -0.84 0.61 7.14
N ALA A 440 0.41 0.17 7.12
CA ALA A 440 1.44 0.59 8.08
C ALA A 440 1.71 2.11 8.02
N VAL A 441 1.76 2.69 6.82
CA VAL A 441 1.87 4.15 6.66
C VAL A 441 0.67 4.86 7.26
N ASP A 442 -0.55 4.40 6.96
CA ASP A 442 -1.78 5.01 7.47
C ASP A 442 -1.87 4.94 9.00
N GLU A 443 -1.38 3.85 9.60
CA GLU A 443 -1.23 3.70 11.05
C GLU A 443 -0.29 4.75 11.66
N LEU A 444 0.91 4.88 11.10
CA LEU A 444 1.91 5.85 11.56
C LEU A 444 1.43 7.29 11.39
N VAL A 445 0.80 7.61 10.25
CA VAL A 445 0.24 8.94 10.00
C VAL A 445 -0.89 9.26 10.97
N ARG A 446 -1.79 8.30 11.22
CA ARG A 446 -2.88 8.46 12.20
C ARG A 446 -2.36 8.69 13.61
N ALA A 447 -1.36 7.92 14.04
CA ALA A 447 -0.70 8.11 15.32
C ALA A 447 -0.05 9.50 15.42
N SER A 448 0.65 9.95 14.37
CA SER A 448 1.24 11.29 14.32
C SER A 448 0.19 12.40 14.41
N LEU A 449 -0.95 12.28 13.73
CA LEU A 449 -2.06 13.23 13.82
C LEU A 449 -2.63 13.33 15.25
N GLN A 450 -2.63 12.21 15.97
CA GLN A 450 -3.01 12.13 17.38
C GLN A 450 -1.93 12.62 18.35
N GLN A 451 -0.84 13.22 17.83
CA GLN A 451 0.31 13.69 18.62
C GLN A 451 1.03 12.57 19.37
N VAL A 452 0.93 11.34 18.87
CA VAL A 452 1.73 10.21 19.36
C VAL A 452 3.11 10.27 18.71
N GLU A 453 4.14 10.08 19.53
CA GLU A 453 5.54 10.08 19.12
C GLU A 453 5.88 8.81 18.33
N ILE A 454 6.11 8.94 17.02
CA ILE A 454 6.36 7.81 16.12
C ILE A 454 7.85 7.59 15.78
N ASP A 455 8.75 8.49 16.18
CA ASP A 455 10.17 8.47 15.78
C ASP A 455 10.85 7.12 16.03
N ALA A 456 10.67 6.54 17.23
CA ALA A 456 11.25 5.25 17.59
C ALA A 456 10.69 4.11 16.72
N GLN A 457 9.39 4.14 16.45
CA GLN A 457 8.70 3.14 15.64
C GLN A 457 9.18 3.20 14.18
N VAL A 458 9.34 4.39 13.62
CA VAL A 458 9.82 4.57 12.24
C VAL A 458 11.26 4.10 12.07
N ILE A 459 12.13 4.35 13.06
CA ILE A 459 13.50 3.82 13.09
C ILE A 459 13.49 2.30 13.04
N LEU A 460 12.68 1.66 13.89
CA LEU A 460 12.56 0.19 13.92
C LEU A 460 11.98 -0.36 12.61
N TYR A 461 10.96 0.29 12.06
CA TYR A 461 10.34 -0.12 10.81
C TYR A 461 11.32 -0.05 9.64
N LEU A 462 12.21 0.95 9.58
CA LEU A 462 13.17 1.06 8.48
C LEU A 462 14.03 -0.21 8.32
N GLU A 463 14.60 -0.71 9.42
CA GLU A 463 15.46 -1.90 9.37
C GLU A 463 14.67 -3.15 8.99
N MET A 464 13.49 -3.34 9.60
CA MET A 464 12.63 -4.49 9.34
C MET A 464 12.10 -4.51 7.90
N THR A 465 11.71 -3.35 7.37
CA THR A 465 11.14 -3.23 6.03
C THR A 465 12.17 -3.45 4.93
N GLN A 466 13.39 -2.96 5.13
CA GLN A 466 14.52 -3.26 4.23
C GLN A 466 14.84 -4.76 4.24
N PHE A 467 14.79 -5.40 5.41
CA PHE A 467 15.06 -6.85 5.53
C PHE A 467 13.96 -7.72 4.89
N HIS A 468 12.70 -7.33 5.03
CA HIS A 468 11.54 -8.08 4.51
C HIS A 468 11.04 -7.59 3.13
N ASN A 469 11.87 -6.87 2.37
CA ASN A 469 11.58 -6.38 1.01
C ASN A 469 10.31 -5.50 0.90
N ALA A 470 9.91 -4.83 1.98
CA ALA A 470 8.82 -3.85 2.00
C ALA A 470 9.34 -2.47 1.57
N LEU A 471 9.71 -2.35 0.29
CA LEU A 471 10.54 -1.24 -0.21
C LEU A 471 9.84 0.13 -0.19
N GLN A 472 8.52 0.18 -0.35
CA GLN A 472 7.78 1.45 -0.39
C GLN A 472 7.60 2.02 1.02
N LEU A 473 7.33 1.17 2.02
CA LEU A 473 7.33 1.55 3.43
C LEU A 473 8.74 1.92 3.91
N ALA A 474 9.78 1.21 3.46
CA ALA A 474 11.17 1.59 3.73
C ALA A 474 11.48 3.00 3.18
N ALA A 475 11.08 3.28 1.94
CA ALA A 475 11.22 4.61 1.34
C ALA A 475 10.46 5.70 2.12
N TRP A 476 9.26 5.37 2.62
CA TRP A 476 8.50 6.27 3.49
C TRP A 476 9.21 6.52 4.83
N CYS A 477 9.76 5.49 5.46
CA CYS A 477 10.52 5.62 6.71
C CYS A 477 11.77 6.48 6.52
N LEU A 478 12.53 6.23 5.43
CA LEU A 478 13.67 7.06 5.04
C LEU A 478 13.27 8.52 4.88
N HIS A 479 12.16 8.78 4.17
CA HIS A 479 11.63 10.13 3.98
C HIS A 479 11.27 10.80 5.32
N TYR A 480 10.56 10.11 6.21
CA TYR A 480 10.18 10.65 7.51
C TYR A 480 11.43 11.02 8.35
N ILE A 481 12.42 10.12 8.41
CA ILE A 481 13.65 10.35 9.16
C ILE A 481 14.43 11.52 8.55
N CYS A 482 14.61 11.56 7.23
CA CYS A 482 15.29 12.66 6.55
C CYS A 482 14.63 14.01 6.80
N THR A 483 13.31 14.05 6.80
CA THR A 483 12.58 15.31 6.92
C THR A 483 12.39 15.78 8.37
N ASN A 484 12.67 14.93 9.34
CA ASN A 484 12.72 15.24 10.77
C ASN A 484 14.12 15.04 11.38
N TYR A 485 15.15 15.00 10.53
CA TYR A 485 16.48 14.48 10.85
C TYR A 485 17.10 15.09 12.12
N ASN A 486 17.04 16.42 12.26
CA ASN A 486 17.61 17.11 13.42
C ASN A 486 16.94 16.71 14.74
N SER A 487 15.62 16.48 14.74
CA SER A 487 14.88 16.03 15.92
C SER A 487 15.22 14.58 16.25
N VAL A 488 15.15 13.72 15.24
CA VAL A 488 15.42 12.28 15.37
C VAL A 488 16.85 12.04 15.87
N CYS A 489 17.86 12.68 15.26
CA CYS A 489 19.26 12.55 15.69
C CYS A 489 19.52 13.07 17.11
N ARG A 490 18.78 14.07 17.58
CA ARG A 490 18.90 14.58 18.95
C ARG A 490 18.32 13.60 19.97
N ARG A 491 17.21 12.95 19.64
CA ARG A 491 16.48 12.04 20.53
C ARG A 491 17.03 10.61 20.52
N PHE A 492 17.46 10.13 19.36
CA PHE A 492 17.91 8.75 19.11
C PHE A 492 19.34 8.70 18.55
N PRO A 493 20.34 9.29 19.22
CA PRO A 493 21.70 9.39 18.69
C PRO A 493 22.42 8.03 18.61
N ARG A 494 21.99 7.02 19.37
CA ARG A 494 22.63 5.68 19.36
C ARG A 494 22.14 4.87 18.17
N GLU A 495 20.84 4.87 17.97
CA GLU A 495 20.13 4.20 16.87
C GLU A 495 20.59 4.77 15.53
N MET A 496 20.61 6.10 15.39
CA MET A 496 21.11 6.75 14.17
C MET A 496 22.59 6.45 13.88
N LYS A 497 23.40 6.22 14.93
CA LYS A 497 24.79 5.76 14.78
C LYS A 497 24.90 4.27 14.48
N ALA A 498 23.93 3.46 14.86
CA ALA A 498 23.90 2.02 14.60
C ALA A 498 23.44 1.69 13.16
N MET A 499 22.69 2.60 12.53
CA MET A 499 22.21 2.46 11.14
C MET A 499 23.31 2.07 10.14
N SER A 500 22.90 1.36 9.07
CA SER A 500 23.79 0.95 7.98
C SER A 500 24.52 2.15 7.34
N ALA A 501 25.68 1.90 6.73
CA ALA A 501 26.43 2.95 6.03
C ALA A 501 25.62 3.56 4.88
N GLU A 502 24.82 2.74 4.19
CA GLU A 502 23.92 3.16 3.12
C GLU A 502 22.83 4.11 3.66
N ASN A 503 22.16 3.76 4.76
CA ASN A 503 21.15 4.62 5.37
C ASN A 503 21.75 5.94 5.85
N LYS A 504 22.94 5.92 6.47
CA LYS A 504 23.64 7.15 6.88
C LYS A 504 23.95 8.07 5.69
N ALA A 505 24.50 7.52 4.61
CA ALA A 505 24.77 8.27 3.39
C ALA A 505 23.47 8.82 2.78
N TYR A 506 22.39 8.04 2.80
CA TYR A 506 21.08 8.49 2.36
C TYR A 506 20.58 9.67 3.19
N PHE A 507 20.66 9.58 4.53
CA PHE A 507 20.24 10.67 5.41
C PHE A 507 21.03 11.94 5.20
N GLU A 508 22.35 11.86 5.04
CA GLU A 508 23.20 13.02 4.78
C GLU A 508 22.82 13.73 3.47
N ASN A 509 22.47 12.97 2.44
CA ASN A 509 22.12 13.49 1.12
C ASN A 509 20.68 14.03 1.03
N HIS A 510 19.75 13.50 1.82
CA HIS A 510 18.31 13.79 1.70
C HIS A 510 17.72 14.53 2.91
N ARG A 511 18.52 14.81 3.95
CA ARG A 511 18.06 15.54 5.15
C ARG A 511 17.46 16.90 4.81
N TRP A 512 16.40 17.22 5.55
CA TRP A 512 15.78 18.54 5.53
C TRP A 512 15.75 19.12 6.96
N PRO A 513 16.14 20.40 7.16
CA PRO A 513 16.75 21.29 6.17
C PRO A 513 18.14 20.82 5.67
N PRO A 514 18.51 21.15 4.42
CA PRO A 514 19.83 20.80 3.87
C PRO A 514 20.99 21.44 4.64
N VAL A 515 22.17 20.81 4.59
CA VAL A 515 23.38 21.31 5.30
C VAL A 515 23.77 22.72 4.84
N TRP A 516 23.73 23.00 3.54
CA TRP A 516 24.05 24.32 3.01
C TRP A 516 23.11 25.41 3.53
N TYR A 517 21.82 25.08 3.74
CA TYR A 517 20.85 26.03 4.31
C TYR A 517 21.21 26.38 5.74
N LEU A 518 21.53 25.38 6.57
CA LEU A 518 21.90 25.63 7.97
C LEU A 518 23.17 26.48 8.09
N LYS A 519 24.15 26.27 7.20
CA LYS A 519 25.36 27.11 7.15
C LYS A 519 25.01 28.55 6.76
N GLU A 520 24.15 28.74 5.78
CA GLU A 520 23.71 30.07 5.35
C GLU A 520 22.84 30.78 6.40
N GLU A 521 21.97 30.05 7.10
CA GLU A 521 21.15 30.58 8.19
C GLU A 521 22.02 31.05 9.35
N ASP A 522 22.97 30.23 9.78
CA ASP A 522 23.91 30.62 10.84
C ASP A 522 24.77 31.82 10.41
N ARG A 523 25.24 31.86 9.15
CA ARG A 523 25.94 33.02 8.61
C ARG A 523 25.07 34.28 8.60
N TYR A 524 23.82 34.18 8.14
CA TYR A 524 22.87 35.29 8.10
C TYR A 524 22.61 35.85 9.51
N LEU A 525 22.36 34.98 10.50
CA LEU A 525 22.13 35.39 11.88
C LEU A 525 23.37 36.06 12.50
N ARG A 526 24.57 35.52 12.24
CA ARG A 526 25.83 36.13 12.68
C ARG A 526 26.03 37.52 12.08
N THR A 527 25.89 37.67 10.75
CA THR A 527 26.03 38.97 10.08
C THR A 527 24.94 39.97 10.48
N GLN A 528 23.71 39.51 10.74
CA GLN A 528 22.64 40.37 11.24
C GLN A 528 22.99 40.95 12.61
N LYS A 529 23.52 40.12 13.52
CA LYS A 529 23.98 40.54 14.85
C LYS A 529 25.14 41.53 14.76
N GLU A 530 26.12 41.28 13.90
CA GLU A 530 27.25 42.18 13.66
C GLU A 530 26.78 43.56 13.14
N ARG A 531 25.89 43.58 12.14
CA ARG A 531 25.31 44.84 11.63
C ARG A 531 24.55 45.61 12.70
N ALA A 532 23.77 44.92 13.54
CA ALA A 532 23.05 45.57 14.63
C ALA A 532 24.01 46.22 15.64
N GLN A 533 25.13 45.55 15.95
CA GLN A 533 26.18 46.11 16.81
C GLN A 533 26.89 47.31 16.18
N GLU A 534 27.20 47.27 14.89
CA GLU A 534 27.79 48.40 14.15
C GLU A 534 26.85 49.62 14.13
N GLU A 535 25.57 49.41 13.86
CA GLU A 535 24.56 50.47 13.87
C GLU A 535 24.39 51.08 15.27
N GLU A 536 24.40 50.25 16.31
CA GLU A 536 24.36 50.72 17.69
C GLU A 536 25.63 51.52 18.05
N ALA A 537 26.81 51.08 17.63
CA ALA A 537 28.07 51.79 17.83
C ALA A 537 28.07 53.15 17.12
N LEU A 538 27.61 53.22 15.86
CA LEU A 538 27.45 54.47 15.12
C LEU A 538 26.47 55.41 15.80
N ARG A 539 25.35 54.88 16.33
CA ARG A 539 24.36 55.66 17.09
C ARG A 539 24.94 56.23 18.38
N LYS A 540 25.83 55.47 19.06
CA LYS A 540 26.55 55.93 20.26
C LYS A 540 27.63 56.97 19.94
N GLN A 541 28.29 56.88 18.78
CA GLN A 541 29.31 57.85 18.34
C GLN A 541 28.72 59.18 17.83
N HIS A 542 27.46 59.22 17.39
CA HIS A 542 26.77 60.45 17.00
C HIS A 542 25.53 60.68 17.89
N PRO A 543 25.72 60.98 19.19
CA PRO A 543 24.62 61.52 19.98
C PRO A 543 24.26 62.85 19.30
N ARG A 544 22.98 63.03 18.91
CA ARG A 544 22.49 64.27 18.28
C ARG A 544 23.14 65.48 18.96
N SER A 545 24.06 66.14 18.26
CA SER A 545 24.60 67.42 18.69
C SER A 545 23.42 68.39 18.77
N LYS A 546 22.96 68.64 20.00
CA LYS A 546 22.19 69.83 20.34
C LYS A 546 23.15 71.01 20.18
N TRP A 547 23.21 71.56 18.98
CA TRP A 547 23.76 72.89 18.79
C TRP A 547 22.80 73.89 19.47
N CYS A 548 23.10 74.22 20.71
CA CYS A 548 22.75 75.51 21.29
C CYS A 548 23.54 76.57 20.52
N PHE A 549 22.89 77.56 19.92
CA PHE A 549 23.29 78.98 20.01
C PHE A 549 22.22 79.87 19.36
N TRP A 550 22.04 81.04 19.99
CA TRP A 550 21.17 82.19 19.69
C TRP A 550 19.78 82.23 20.35
N ARG A 551 19.75 82.79 21.57
CA ARG A 551 18.65 83.70 21.99
C ARG A 551 18.75 84.99 21.16
N PRO A 552 17.59 85.58 20.82
CA PRO A 552 17.25 86.85 21.48
C PRO A 552 15.79 86.90 21.95
N HIS A 553 15.59 87.44 23.16
CA HIS A 553 14.36 88.18 23.53
C HIS A 553 14.40 89.57 22.86
N PRO A 554 13.34 90.40 22.87
CA PRO A 554 11.91 90.17 23.13
C PRO A 554 10.99 90.78 22.04
N ALA A 555 9.69 90.47 22.03
CA ALA A 555 8.68 91.34 21.44
C ALA A 555 7.34 91.20 22.19
N SER A 556 6.91 92.34 22.72
CA SER A 556 5.60 92.71 23.23
C SER A 556 4.49 92.56 22.17
N HIS A 557 3.27 92.21 22.60
CA HIS A 557 2.00 92.94 22.40
C HIS A 557 0.81 91.99 22.69
N ILE A 558 0.08 92.22 23.79
CA ILE A 558 -1.24 92.89 23.85
C ILE A 558 -2.33 92.12 23.08
N SER A 559 -3.16 91.37 23.79
CA SER A 559 -4.54 91.72 24.16
C SER A 559 -5.09 90.68 25.13
#